data_AF-A0A1Q5ZYN3-F1
#
_entry.id   AF-A0A1Q5ZYN3-F1
#
_cell.length_a   1.000
_cell.length_b   1.000
_cell.length_c   1.000
_cell.angle_alpha   90.00
_cell.angle_beta   90.00
_cell.angle_gamma   90.00
#
_symmetry.space_group_name_H-M   'P 1'
#
loop_
_entity.id
_entity.type
_entity.pdbx_description
1 polymer ?
#
loop_
_entity_poly.entity_id
_entity_poly.type
_entity_poly.pdbx_seq_one_letter_code
_entity_poly.pdbx_strand_id
1 'polypeptide(L)'
;MAKKKNLFERFSNWATMATGSSAAFIIAISVIIVWLISGPIFKYSDTWQLIINTGTTIITFLMVFLIQKSQNKDSKAIHLKLNEILASHEGSSNRMVDIEDLTEAELDQLHKFYVRLSDLAEKEDDLTCTHSIDAAEENQKRKSNRLAMPSKK
;
A
#
# COMPACT_ATOMS: atom_id res chain seq x y z
N MET A 1 -5.51 19.26 19.38
CA MET A 1 -5.48 17.78 19.20
C MET A 1 -4.18 17.22 18.55
N ALA A 2 -3.13 18.02 18.30
CA ALA A 2 -1.91 17.57 17.62
C ALA A 2 -0.93 16.71 18.47
N LYS A 3 -1.03 16.75 19.81
CA LYS A 3 -0.06 16.11 20.72
C LYS A 3 -0.18 14.58 20.83
N LYS A 4 -1.37 14.00 20.58
CA LYS A 4 -1.61 12.54 20.70
C LYS A 4 -1.08 11.72 19.52
N LYS A 5 -1.13 12.24 18.28
CA LYS A 5 -0.62 11.52 17.09
C LYS A 5 0.88 11.20 17.22
N ASN A 6 1.67 12.16 17.70
CA ASN A 6 3.12 11.99 17.85
C ASN A 6 3.55 10.92 18.88
N LEU A 7 2.80 10.74 19.98
CA LEU A 7 3.16 9.75 21.01
C LEU A 7 2.82 8.33 20.58
N PHE A 8 1.63 8.12 20.00
CA PHE A 8 1.24 6.83 19.47
C PHE A 8 2.15 6.41 18.30
N GLU A 9 2.47 7.32 17.39
CA GLU A 9 3.37 7.02 16.27
C GLU A 9 4.81 6.73 16.72
N ARG A 10 5.33 7.46 17.73
CA ARG A 10 6.63 7.15 18.32
C ARG A 10 6.64 5.79 19.02
N PHE A 11 5.59 5.50 19.79
CA PHE A 11 5.46 4.21 20.47
C PHE A 11 5.34 3.07 19.48
N SER A 12 4.49 3.19 18.45
CA SER A 12 4.35 2.18 17.40
C SER A 12 5.65 1.97 16.64
N ASN A 13 6.36 3.03 16.22
CA ASN A 13 7.64 2.87 15.53
C ASN A 13 8.69 2.22 16.43
N TRP A 14 8.80 2.65 17.70
CA TRP A 14 9.72 2.04 18.65
C TRP A 14 9.37 0.57 18.91
N ALA A 15 8.09 0.25 19.08
CA ALA A 15 7.63 -1.12 19.28
C ALA A 15 7.92 -1.98 18.05
N THR A 16 7.60 -1.52 16.83
CA THR A 16 7.92 -2.26 15.61
C THR A 16 9.42 -2.48 15.43
N MET A 17 10.25 -1.46 15.68
CA MET A 17 11.71 -1.59 15.60
C MET A 17 12.26 -2.53 16.69
N ALA A 18 11.71 -2.46 17.90
CA ALA A 18 12.11 -3.32 19.00
C ALA A 18 11.77 -4.78 18.66
N THR A 19 10.51 -5.07 18.32
CA THR A 19 10.06 -6.44 18.03
C THR A 19 10.68 -7.04 16.77
N GLY A 20 11.11 -6.22 15.81
CA GLY A 20 11.80 -6.66 14.59
C GLY A 20 13.32 -6.87 14.73
N SER A 21 13.93 -6.48 15.85
CA SER A 21 15.38 -6.56 16.06
C SER A 21 15.83 -7.94 16.54
N SER A 22 17.01 -8.39 16.10
CA SER A 22 17.65 -9.63 16.57
C SER A 22 17.81 -9.69 18.09
N ALA A 23 17.98 -8.54 18.75
CA ALA A 23 18.08 -8.47 20.20
C ALA A 23 16.75 -8.84 20.90
N ALA A 24 15.60 -8.42 20.35
CA ALA A 24 14.30 -8.77 20.93
C ALA A 24 13.97 -10.25 20.77
N PHE A 25 14.43 -10.88 19.68
CA PHE A 25 14.32 -12.31 19.49
C PHE A 25 15.08 -13.10 20.57
N ILE A 26 16.32 -12.69 20.86
CA ILE A 26 17.14 -13.31 21.91
C ILE A 26 16.49 -13.12 23.29
N ILE A 27 15.94 -11.93 23.58
CA ILE A 27 15.21 -11.67 24.82
C ILE A 27 13.97 -12.54 24.91
N ALA A 28 13.17 -12.66 23.84
CA ALA A 28 11.97 -13.49 23.82
C ALA A 28 12.28 -14.96 24.09
N ILE A 29 13.33 -15.50 23.45
CA ILE A 29 13.81 -16.87 23.72
C ILE A 29 14.25 -17.02 25.18
N SER A 30 14.99 -16.04 25.70
CA SER A 30 15.46 -16.07 27.09
C SER A 30 14.30 -16.10 28.08
N VAL A 31 13.24 -15.32 27.82
CA VAL A 31 12.00 -15.33 28.62
C VAL A 31 11.33 -16.70 28.59
N ILE A 32 11.24 -17.34 27.42
CA ILE A 32 10.67 -18.69 27.29
C ILE A 32 11.50 -19.72 28.07
N ILE A 33 12.83 -19.63 28.02
CA ILE A 33 13.74 -20.53 28.76
C ILE A 33 13.57 -20.34 30.27
N VAL A 34 13.57 -19.10 30.76
CA VAL A 34 13.37 -18.80 32.19
C VAL A 34 12.01 -19.30 32.66
N TRP A 35 10.97 -19.10 31.86
CA TRP A 35 9.65 -19.64 32.14
C TRP A 35 9.69 -21.16 32.23
N LEU A 36 10.25 -21.87 31.25
CA LEU A 36 10.37 -23.34 31.24
C LEU A 36 11.08 -23.88 32.50
N ILE A 37 12.18 -23.23 32.91
CA ILE A 37 12.96 -23.60 34.11
C ILE A 37 12.18 -23.31 35.41
N SER A 38 11.29 -22.32 35.41
CA SER A 38 10.40 -22.05 36.55
C SER A 38 9.28 -23.10 36.70
N GLY A 39 8.91 -23.79 35.62
CA GLY A 39 7.81 -24.77 35.58
C GLY A 39 7.86 -25.85 36.67
N PRO A 40 9.01 -26.52 36.91
CA PRO A 40 9.17 -27.51 37.98
C PRO A 40 8.90 -26.98 39.38
N ILE A 41 9.21 -25.70 39.65
CA ILE A 41 8.96 -25.06 40.97
C ILE A 41 7.45 -24.94 41.22
N PHE A 42 6.69 -24.64 40.17
CA PHE A 42 5.23 -24.48 40.21
C PHE A 42 4.46 -25.77 39.86
N LYS A 43 5.16 -26.90 39.71
CA LYS A 43 4.59 -28.20 39.30
C LYS A 43 3.73 -28.12 38.03
N TYR A 44 4.08 -27.22 37.10
CA TYR A 44 3.30 -26.97 35.87
C TYR A 44 1.79 -26.75 36.12
N SER A 45 1.45 -26.02 37.19
CA SER A 45 0.05 -25.76 37.56
C SER A 45 -0.76 -25.06 36.46
N ASP A 46 -2.08 -25.22 36.52
CA ASP A 46 -3.01 -24.57 35.58
C ASP A 46 -2.83 -23.04 35.59
N THR A 47 -2.58 -22.43 36.75
CA THR A 47 -2.31 -20.99 36.86
C THR A 47 -1.02 -20.59 36.15
N TRP A 48 0.03 -21.40 36.25
CA TRP A 48 1.30 -21.14 35.59
C TRP A 48 1.16 -21.19 34.06
N GLN A 49 0.37 -22.14 33.54
CA GLN A 49 0.10 -22.25 32.10
C GLN A 49 -0.83 -21.12 31.61
N LEU A 50 -1.83 -20.77 32.42
CA LEU A 50 -2.77 -19.70 32.14
C LEU A 50 -2.05 -18.36 31.97
N ILE A 51 -1.04 -18.06 32.79
CA ILE A 51 -0.28 -16.80 32.72
C ILE A 51 0.40 -16.66 31.36
N ILE A 52 1.09 -17.69 30.86
CA ILE A 52 1.77 -17.55 29.56
C ILE A 52 0.78 -17.51 28.39
N ASN A 53 -0.28 -18.32 28.45
CA ASN A 53 -1.25 -18.40 27.37
C ASN A 53 -2.01 -17.07 27.27
N THR A 54 -2.45 -16.53 28.40
CA THR A 54 -3.13 -15.24 28.46
C THR A 54 -2.19 -14.10 28.04
N GLY A 55 -0.96 -14.08 28.56
CA GLY A 55 0.02 -13.05 28.23
C GLY A 55 0.40 -13.04 26.76
N THR A 56 0.71 -14.20 26.19
CA THR A 56 1.07 -14.34 24.77
C THR A 56 -0.10 -13.96 23.86
N THR A 57 -1.33 -14.31 24.23
CA THR A 57 -2.53 -13.92 23.47
C THR A 57 -2.70 -12.40 23.42
N ILE A 58 -2.55 -11.71 24.56
CA ILE A 58 -2.62 -10.24 24.62
C ILE A 58 -1.51 -9.61 23.77
N ILE A 59 -0.26 -10.09 23.91
CA ILE A 59 0.88 -9.59 23.13
C ILE A 59 0.63 -9.80 21.64
N THR A 60 0.15 -10.97 21.25
CA THR A 60 -0.13 -11.31 19.85
C THR A 60 -1.23 -10.43 19.27
N PHE A 61 -2.31 -10.20 20.04
CA PHE A 61 -3.39 -9.29 19.64
C PHE A 61 -2.87 -7.87 19.41
N LEU A 62 -2.04 -7.36 20.33
CA LEU A 62 -1.39 -6.06 20.14
C LEU A 62 -0.43 -6.04 18.94
N MET A 63 0.31 -7.13 18.73
CA MET A 63 1.26 -7.27 17.63
C MET A 63 0.56 -7.17 16.27
N VAL A 64 -0.63 -7.75 16.11
CA VAL A 64 -1.42 -7.62 14.87
C VAL A 64 -1.65 -6.14 14.52
N PHE A 65 -2.06 -5.32 15.49
CA PHE A 65 -2.26 -3.88 15.24
C PHE A 65 -0.95 -3.14 14.95
N LEU A 66 0.15 -3.51 15.61
CA LEU A 66 1.47 -2.92 15.34
C LEU A 66 1.97 -3.25 13.93
N ILE A 67 1.83 -4.51 13.52
CA ILE A 67 2.16 -4.97 12.16
C ILE A 67 1.30 -4.23 11.14
N GLN A 68 -0.02 -4.17 11.35
CA GLN A 68 -0.93 -3.45 10.46
C GLN A 68 -0.58 -1.96 10.36
N LYS A 69 -0.19 -1.31 11.46
CA LYS A 69 0.25 0.09 11.44
C LYS A 69 1.55 0.29 10.67
N SER A 70 2.52 -0.61 10.83
CA SER A 70 3.77 -0.57 10.06
C SER A 70 3.50 -0.77 8.57
N GLN A 71 2.75 -1.82 8.23
CA GLN A 71 2.40 -2.16 6.85
C GLN A 71 1.61 -1.02 6.18
N ASN A 72 0.66 -0.40 6.87
CA ASN A 72 -0.11 0.72 6.33
C ASN A 72 0.77 1.94 6.01
N LYS A 73 1.83 2.18 6.79
CA LYS A 73 2.79 3.26 6.51
C LYS A 73 3.66 2.93 5.30
N ASP A 74 4.14 1.69 5.21
CA ASP A 74 5.01 1.24 4.12
C ASP A 74 4.26 1.18 2.79
N SER A 75 3.00 0.71 2.78
CA SER A 75 2.12 0.76 1.59
C SER A 75 2.01 2.17 1.04
N LYS A 76 1.69 3.16 1.89
CA LYS A 76 1.59 4.57 1.46
C LYS A 76 2.88 5.11 0.88
N ALA A 77 4.02 4.72 1.43
CA ALA A 77 5.32 5.14 0.91
C ALA A 77 5.60 4.53 -0.47
N ILE A 78 5.19 3.28 -0.71
CA ILE A 78 5.29 2.62 -2.02
C ILE A 78 4.43 3.37 -3.04
N HIS A 79 3.18 3.66 -2.69
CA HIS A 79 2.26 4.39 -3.55
C HIS A 79 2.79 5.77 -3.96
N LEU A 80 3.26 6.57 -2.99
CA LEU A 80 3.87 7.88 -3.28
C LEU A 80 5.10 7.78 -4.18
N LYS A 81 5.96 6.77 -3.97
CA LYS A 81 7.14 6.55 -4.84
C LYS A 81 6.72 6.15 -6.26
N LEU A 82 5.69 5.33 -6.41
CA LEU A 82 5.16 4.94 -7.71
C LEU A 82 4.53 6.14 -8.42
N ASN A 83 3.78 6.98 -7.70
CA ASN A 83 3.19 8.20 -8.24
C ASN A 83 4.27 9.18 -8.73
N GLU A 84 5.37 9.35 -8.01
CA GLU A 84 6.51 10.15 -8.47
C GLU A 84 7.14 9.58 -9.76
N ILE A 85 7.30 8.26 -9.87
CA ILE A 85 7.82 7.61 -11.09
C ILE A 85 6.85 7.76 -12.26
N LEU A 86 5.54 7.60 -12.02
CA LEU A 86 4.51 7.81 -13.04
C LEU A 86 4.46 9.27 -13.49
N ALA A 87 4.54 10.23 -12.56
CA ALA A 87 4.50 11.65 -12.89
C ALA A 87 5.76 12.12 -13.65
N SER A 88 6.92 11.52 -13.36
CA SER A 88 8.21 11.85 -14.00
C SER A 88 8.45 11.16 -15.36
N HIS A 89 7.60 10.20 -15.76
CA HIS A 89 7.74 9.51 -17.04
C HIS A 89 6.95 10.22 -18.16
N GLU A 90 7.67 10.82 -19.12
CA GLU A 90 7.07 11.42 -20.33
C GLU A 90 6.25 10.36 -21.09
N GLY A 91 4.91 10.48 -21.06
CA GLY A 91 4.04 9.42 -21.58
C GLY A 91 2.91 9.03 -20.63
N SER A 92 3.14 9.09 -19.33
CA SER A 92 2.16 8.68 -18.32
C SER A 92 0.98 9.67 -18.27
N SER A 93 -0.26 9.15 -18.36
CA SER A 93 -1.44 9.98 -18.15
C SER A 93 -1.50 10.37 -16.68
N ASN A 94 -1.59 11.67 -16.39
CA ASN A 94 -1.72 12.18 -15.03
C ASN A 94 -2.98 11.66 -14.29
N ARG A 95 -3.89 10.98 -15.00
CA ARG A 95 -5.06 10.26 -14.47
C ARG A 95 -4.75 8.92 -13.80
N MET A 96 -3.54 8.37 -13.96
CA MET A 96 -3.10 7.16 -13.25
C MET A 96 -2.45 7.49 -11.90
N VAL A 97 -1.97 8.72 -11.73
CA VAL A 97 -1.46 9.23 -10.47
C VAL A 97 -2.61 9.24 -9.45
N ASP A 98 -2.34 8.74 -8.24
CA ASP A 98 -3.30 8.64 -7.14
C ASP A 98 -4.54 7.74 -7.42
N ILE A 99 -4.40 6.73 -8.30
CA ILE A 99 -5.48 5.77 -8.62
C ILE A 99 -6.07 5.06 -7.37
N GLU A 100 -5.29 4.93 -6.29
CA GLU A 100 -5.70 4.33 -5.02
C GLU A 100 -6.74 5.16 -4.24
N ASP A 101 -6.84 6.46 -4.51
CA ASP A 101 -7.76 7.37 -3.84
C ASP A 101 -9.10 7.50 -4.59
N LEU A 102 -9.22 6.92 -5.78
CA LEU A 102 -10.46 6.92 -6.56
C LEU A 102 -11.54 6.09 -5.88
N THR A 103 -12.78 6.56 -5.99
CA THR A 103 -13.94 5.75 -5.62
C THR A 103 -14.13 4.57 -6.58
N GLU A 104 -14.83 3.54 -6.14
CA GLU A 104 -15.06 2.34 -6.96
C GLU A 104 -15.77 2.65 -8.29
N ALA A 105 -16.69 3.63 -8.28
CA ALA A 105 -17.37 4.10 -9.49
C ALA A 105 -16.43 4.83 -10.45
N GLU A 106 -15.49 5.64 -9.93
CA GLU A 106 -14.48 6.33 -10.74
C GLU A 106 -13.46 5.34 -11.30
N LEU A 107 -13.08 4.32 -10.52
CA LEU A 107 -12.19 3.24 -10.95
C LEU A 107 -12.82 2.42 -12.08
N ASP A 108 -14.11 2.10 -11.99
CA ASP A 108 -14.85 1.39 -13.04
C ASP A 108 -14.99 2.23 -14.33
N GLN A 109 -15.21 3.54 -14.20
CA GLN A 109 -15.19 4.46 -15.36
C GLN A 109 -13.81 4.53 -16.01
N LEU A 110 -12.75 4.62 -15.20
CA LEU A 110 -11.39 4.64 -15.70
C LEU A 110 -11.06 3.34 -16.42
N HIS A 111 -11.40 2.18 -15.82
CA HIS A 111 -11.23 0.87 -16.44
C HIS A 111 -11.94 0.78 -17.79
N LYS A 112 -13.22 1.16 -17.87
CA LYS A 112 -13.99 1.18 -19.13
C LYS A 112 -13.37 2.07 -20.20
N PHE A 113 -12.83 3.23 -19.81
CA PHE A 113 -12.13 4.12 -20.73
C PHE A 113 -10.87 3.45 -21.31
N TYR A 114 -10.04 2.80 -20.48
CA TYR A 114 -8.84 2.10 -20.93
C TYR A 114 -9.12 0.88 -21.80
N VAL A 115 -10.13 0.08 -21.46
CA VAL A 115 -10.58 -1.05 -22.31
C VAL A 115 -10.95 -0.53 -23.69
N ARG A 116 -11.74 0.55 -23.76
CA ARG A 116 -12.13 1.16 -25.03
C ARG A 116 -10.93 1.71 -25.82
N LEU A 117 -9.94 2.27 -25.13
CA LEU A 117 -8.72 2.76 -25.77
C LEU A 117 -7.90 1.61 -26.36
N SER A 118 -7.77 0.49 -25.62
CA SER A 118 -7.10 -0.72 -26.10
C SER A 118 -7.78 -1.30 -27.34
N ASP A 119 -9.11 -1.41 -27.33
CA ASP A 119 -9.89 -1.88 -28.48
C ASP A 119 -9.72 -1.01 -29.73
N LEU A 120 -9.49 0.30 -29.54
CA LEU A 120 -9.24 1.24 -30.63
C LEU A 120 -7.81 1.11 -31.16
N ALA A 121 -6.82 0.97 -30.28
CA ALA A 121 -5.43 0.76 -30.66
C ALA A 121 -5.21 -0.57 -31.38
N GLU A 122 -5.89 -1.65 -30.96
CA GLU A 122 -5.86 -2.96 -31.64
C GLU A 122 -6.39 -2.87 -33.07
N LYS A 123 -7.36 -1.98 -33.33
CA LYS A 123 -7.92 -1.76 -34.67
C LYS A 123 -7.05 -0.88 -35.58
N GLU A 124 -6.11 -0.12 -35.01
CA GLU A 124 -5.23 0.79 -35.78
C GLU A 124 -3.91 0.15 -36.26
N ASP A 125 -3.63 -1.13 -35.95
CA ASP A 125 -2.48 -1.93 -36.44
C ASP A 125 -1.12 -1.20 -36.38
N ASP A 126 -0.88 -0.42 -35.33
CA ASP A 126 0.41 0.23 -35.09
C ASP A 126 0.91 -0.08 -33.68
N LEU A 127 1.68 -1.17 -33.57
CA LEU A 127 2.21 -1.70 -32.31
C LEU A 127 3.33 -0.86 -31.68
N THR A 128 3.77 0.23 -32.30
CA THR A 128 4.99 0.95 -31.90
C THR A 128 4.81 2.39 -31.44
N CYS A 129 3.59 2.92 -31.45
CA CYS A 129 3.33 4.27 -30.98
C CYS A 129 2.97 4.28 -29.48
N THR A 130 3.97 4.47 -28.61
CA THR A 130 3.75 4.81 -27.19
C THR A 130 3.19 6.23 -27.10
N HIS A 131 1.90 6.39 -27.37
CA HIS A 131 1.23 7.66 -27.18
C HIS A 131 0.84 7.81 -25.72
N SER A 132 1.39 8.85 -25.07
CA SER A 132 0.74 9.38 -23.88
C SER A 132 -0.74 9.57 -24.16
N ILE A 133 -1.61 9.15 -23.25
CA ILE A 133 -3.07 9.26 -23.43
C ILE A 133 -3.48 10.72 -23.64
N ASP A 134 -2.76 11.66 -23.04
CA ASP A 134 -2.98 13.10 -23.26
C ASP A 134 -2.65 13.48 -24.71
N ALA A 135 -1.63 12.88 -25.31
CA ALA A 135 -1.29 13.05 -26.72
C ALA A 135 -2.30 12.35 -27.66
N ALA A 136 -2.84 11.19 -27.28
CA ALA A 136 -3.87 10.49 -28.04
C ALA A 136 -5.20 11.28 -28.05
N GLU A 137 -5.62 11.80 -26.89
CA GLU A 137 -6.85 12.58 -26.75
C GLU A 137 -6.72 13.97 -27.40
N GLU A 138 -5.55 14.63 -27.30
CA GLU A 138 -5.27 15.87 -28.02
C GLU A 138 -5.25 15.64 -29.54
N ASN A 139 -4.64 14.56 -30.02
CA ASN A 139 -4.65 14.20 -31.44
C ASN A 139 -6.05 13.88 -31.96
N GLN A 140 -6.87 13.20 -31.16
CA GLN A 140 -8.26 12.90 -31.51
C GLN A 140 -9.14 14.16 -31.50
N LYS A 141 -8.96 15.07 -30.53
CA LYS A 141 -9.57 16.42 -30.54
C LYS A 141 -9.11 17.24 -31.76
N ARG A 142 -7.83 17.22 -32.10
CA ARG A 142 -7.29 17.90 -33.30
C ARG A 142 -7.85 17.32 -34.59
N LYS A 143 -7.94 15.99 -34.72
CA LYS A 143 -8.56 15.32 -35.89
C LYS A 143 -10.04 15.68 -36.01
N SER A 144 -10.82 15.60 -34.92
CA SER A 144 -12.23 16.02 -34.91
C SER A 144 -12.43 17.49 -35.25
N ASN A 145 -11.61 18.40 -34.70
CA ASN A 145 -11.69 19.83 -35.05
C ASN A 145 -11.31 20.12 -36.50
N ARG A 146 -10.36 19.35 -37.09
CA ARG A 146 -10.00 19.47 -38.50
C ARG A 146 -11.12 18.98 -39.43
N LEU A 147 -11.87 17.95 -39.01
CA LEU A 147 -13.05 17.44 -39.74
C LEU A 147 -14.26 18.37 -39.61
N ALA A 148 -14.36 19.14 -38.51
CA ALA A 148 -15.45 20.09 -38.27
C ALA A 148 -15.26 21.46 -38.96
N MET A 149 -14.08 21.75 -39.54
CA MET A 149 -13.88 22.95 -40.37
C MET A 149 -14.26 22.64 -41.82
N PRO A 150 -15.36 23.22 -42.36
CA PRO A 150 -15.66 23.09 -43.77
C PRO A 150 -14.55 23.78 -44.57
N SER A 151 -14.02 23.07 -45.57
CA SER A 151 -13.06 23.59 -46.55
C SER A 151 -13.60 24.89 -47.12
N LYS A 152 -13.00 26.03 -46.71
CA LYS A 152 -13.21 27.31 -47.38
C LYS A 152 -12.55 27.19 -48.76
N LYS A 153 -13.37 26.84 -49.76
CA LYS A 153 -13.12 27.23 -51.15
C LYS A 153 -13.39 28.72 -51.33
#